data_AF-Q28163-F1
#
_entry.id   AF-Q28163-F1
#
_cell.length_a   1.000
_cell.length_b   1.000
_cell.length_c   1.000
_cell.angle_alpha   90.00
_cell.angle_beta   90.00
_cell.angle_gamma   90.00
#
_symmetry.space_group_name_H-M   'P 1'
#
loop_
_entity.id
_entity.type
_entity.pdbx_description
1 polymer ?
#
loop_
_entity_poly.entity_id
_entity_poly.type
_entity_poly.pdbx_seq_one_letter_code
_entity_poly.pdbx_strand_id
1 'polypeptide(L)'
;YCKNQPGNCRIPLQSLFERATLVASNNYRLAREMFNEFNKQFGEGKNFTSKVINSCHTEFMTTPNNKEAAANTEDEALLRLVISLLHSWDEPLHQAVTELLHRNGASPDILARAKEIEDKTKVLLEGSSWREEERALSSVVRKVLPDSRR
;
A
#
# COMPACT_ATOMS: atom_id res chain seq x y z
N TYR A 1 9.79 11.05 22.07
CA TYR A 1 8.92 10.21 22.90
C TYR A 1 9.75 9.04 23.42
N CYS A 2 9.54 8.64 24.67
CA CYS A 2 10.39 7.72 25.45
C CYS A 2 11.76 8.27 25.85
N LYS A 3 11.77 9.42 26.53
CA LYS A 3 12.93 9.82 27.34
C LYS A 3 12.73 9.28 28.76
N ASN A 4 13.61 8.37 29.18
CA ASN A 4 13.87 7.97 30.58
C ASN A 4 12.74 7.27 31.37
N GLN A 5 12.16 6.18 30.84
CA GLN A 5 11.28 5.29 31.63
C GLN A 5 11.72 3.81 31.42
N PRO A 6 12.15 3.09 32.46
CA PRO A 6 12.41 1.66 32.36
C PRO A 6 11.07 0.91 32.39
N GLY A 7 10.50 0.65 31.21
CA GLY A 7 9.28 -0.14 31.05
C GLY A 7 8.37 0.36 29.92
N ASN A 8 8.06 -0.56 28.99
CA ASN A 8 7.05 -0.49 27.92
C ASN A 8 6.85 0.87 27.23
N CYS A 9 7.91 1.37 26.59
CA CYS A 9 7.81 2.45 25.62
C CYS A 9 6.91 2.02 24.45
N ARG A 10 5.68 2.55 24.41
CA ARG A 10 4.75 2.36 23.29
C ARG A 10 4.63 3.66 22.49
N ILE A 11 4.70 3.54 21.16
CA ILE A 11 4.50 4.67 20.25
C ILE A 11 3.01 5.06 20.32
N PRO A 12 2.66 6.35 20.51
CA PRO A 12 1.27 6.78 20.50
C PRO A 12 0.59 6.47 19.16
N LEU A 13 -0.69 6.07 19.21
CA LEU A 13 -1.48 5.75 18.02
C LEU A 13 -1.53 6.92 17.02
N GLN A 14 -1.65 8.15 17.52
CA GLN A 14 -1.59 9.36 16.70
C GLN A 14 -0.28 9.44 15.90
N SER A 15 0.87 9.17 16.53
CA SER A 15 2.17 9.20 15.86
C SER A 15 2.31 8.11 14.80
N LEU A 16 1.63 6.97 14.98
CA LEU A 16 1.56 5.92 13.95
C LEU A 16 0.76 6.40 12.75
N PHE A 17 -0.42 6.99 12.95
CA PHE A 17 -1.23 7.56 11.87
C PHE A 17 -0.54 8.71 11.15
N GLU A 18 0.07 9.65 11.87
CA GLU A 18 0.84 10.75 11.28
C GLU A 18 1.95 10.23 10.38
N ARG A 19 2.69 9.20 10.82
CA ARG A 19 3.73 8.57 10.01
C ARG A 19 3.13 7.85 8.80
N ALA A 20 2.05 7.10 8.96
CA ALA A 20 1.40 6.38 7.86
C ALA A 20 0.87 7.35 6.78
N THR A 21 0.17 8.41 7.19
CA THR A 21 -0.36 9.43 6.28
C THR A 21 0.76 10.18 5.56
N LEU A 22 1.87 10.48 6.25
CA LEU A 22 3.05 11.10 5.62
C LEU A 22 3.64 10.20 4.53
N VAL A 23 3.86 8.92 4.84
CA VAL A 23 4.43 7.97 3.89
C VAL A 23 3.47 7.75 2.70
N ALA A 24 2.17 7.57 2.94
CA ALA A 24 1.17 7.42 1.90
C ALA A 24 1.10 8.65 0.98
N SER A 25 1.15 9.85 1.55
CA SER A 25 1.14 11.11 0.79
C SER A 25 2.40 11.27 -0.07
N ASN A 26 3.56 10.85 0.44
CA ASN A 26 4.80 10.83 -0.32
C ASN A 26 4.72 9.85 -1.49
N ASN A 27 4.23 8.62 -1.26
CA ASN A 27 4.05 7.62 -2.32
C ASN A 27 3.11 8.11 -3.41
N TYR A 28 1.99 8.73 -3.05
CA TYR A 28 1.06 9.31 -4.03
C TYR A 28 1.75 10.40 -4.88
N ARG A 29 2.51 11.30 -4.26
CA ARG A 29 3.27 12.34 -4.96
C ARG A 29 4.28 11.72 -5.93
N LEU A 30 5.09 10.77 -5.48
CA LEU A 30 6.09 10.09 -6.29
C LEU A 30 5.45 9.32 -7.46
N ALA A 31 4.34 8.63 -7.23
CA ALA A 31 3.61 7.91 -8.27
C ALA A 31 3.13 8.85 -9.38
N ARG A 32 2.60 10.02 -8.99
CA ARG A 32 2.17 11.06 -9.94
C ARG A 32 3.34 11.64 -10.74
N GLU A 33 4.46 11.93 -10.08
CA GLU A 33 5.68 12.43 -10.74
C GLU A 33 6.27 11.38 -11.69
N MET A 34 6.34 10.13 -11.26
CA MET A 34 6.80 9.00 -12.07
C MET A 34 5.93 8.81 -13.31
N PHE A 35 4.60 8.84 -13.15
CA PHE A 35 3.64 8.74 -14.26
C PHE A 35 3.83 9.87 -15.27
N ASN A 36 3.95 11.12 -14.81
CA ASN A 36 4.15 12.28 -15.68
C ASN A 36 5.46 12.17 -16.48
N GLU A 37 6.55 11.76 -15.83
CA GLU A 37 7.85 11.62 -16.47
C GLU A 37 7.87 10.47 -17.49
N PHE A 38 7.23 9.34 -17.14
CA PHE A 38 7.02 8.23 -18.07
C PHE A 38 6.22 8.68 -19.30
N ASN A 39 5.13 9.42 -19.09
CA ASN A 39 4.27 9.85 -20.19
C ASN A 39 4.98 10.87 -21.10
N LYS A 40 5.83 11.73 -20.53
CA LYS A 40 6.68 12.64 -21.31
C LYS A 40 7.70 11.88 -22.16
N GLN A 41 8.36 10.87 -21.62
CA GLN A 41 9.40 10.13 -22.35
C GLN A 41 8.86 9.14 -23.38
N PHE A 42 7.74 8.49 -23.06
CA PHE A 42 7.26 7.34 -23.85
C PHE A 42 5.88 7.56 -24.48
N GLY A 43 5.12 8.56 -24.00
CA GLY A 43 3.72 8.82 -24.34
C GLY A 43 3.47 9.82 -25.44
N GLU A 44 4.46 10.65 -25.83
CA GLU A 44 4.31 11.57 -26.95
C GLU A 44 3.89 10.82 -28.24
N GLY A 45 2.77 11.23 -28.84
CA GLY A 45 2.20 10.62 -30.05
C GLY A 45 1.47 9.28 -29.82
N LYS A 46 1.38 8.78 -28.59
CA LYS A 46 0.67 7.52 -28.25
C LYS A 46 -0.53 7.81 -27.36
N ASN A 47 -1.72 7.47 -27.83
CA ASN A 47 -2.96 7.64 -27.06
C ASN A 47 -3.10 6.54 -25.97
N PHE A 48 -2.21 6.53 -24.99
CA PHE A 48 -2.25 5.56 -23.88
C PHE A 48 -3.47 5.77 -22.98
N THR A 49 -3.92 7.01 -22.81
CA THR A 49 -5.05 7.38 -21.95
C THR A 49 -6.36 6.73 -22.37
N SER A 50 -6.60 6.47 -23.66
CA SER A 50 -7.82 5.78 -24.11
C SER A 50 -7.80 4.26 -23.89
N LYS A 51 -6.62 3.65 -23.67
CA LYS A 51 -6.46 2.20 -23.50
C LYS A 51 -6.51 1.73 -22.04
N VAL A 52 -6.48 2.65 -21.08
CA VAL A 52 -6.28 2.37 -19.64
C VAL A 52 -7.57 2.59 -18.83
N ILE A 53 -8.68 2.95 -19.48
CA ILE A 53 -9.99 3.07 -18.80
C ILE A 53 -10.38 1.68 -18.27
N ASN A 54 -10.59 1.57 -16.95
CA ASN A 54 -11.02 0.34 -16.26
C ASN A 54 -10.05 -0.85 -16.45
N SER A 55 -8.75 -0.59 -16.35
CA SER A 55 -7.72 -1.64 -16.48
C SER A 55 -6.91 -1.86 -15.20
N CYS A 56 -7.34 -1.29 -14.07
CA CYS A 56 -6.65 -1.48 -12.80
C CYS A 56 -6.98 -2.88 -12.27
N HIS A 57 -5.96 -3.66 -11.88
CA HIS A 57 -6.19 -4.98 -11.31
C HIS A 57 -6.97 -4.92 -10.00
N THR A 58 -7.01 -3.78 -9.31
CA THR A 58 -7.78 -3.58 -8.08
C THR A 58 -9.23 -3.14 -8.30
N GLU A 59 -9.71 -3.04 -9.55
CA GLU A 59 -11.07 -2.55 -9.85
C GLU A 59 -12.17 -3.41 -9.21
N PHE A 60 -11.93 -4.72 -9.04
CA PHE A 60 -12.88 -5.62 -8.38
C PHE A 60 -13.04 -5.34 -6.88
N MET A 61 -12.16 -4.55 -6.27
CA MET A 61 -12.22 -4.22 -4.85
C MET A 61 -13.22 -3.09 -4.63
N THR A 62 -14.27 -3.34 -3.84
CA THR A 62 -15.24 -2.30 -3.49
C THR A 62 -14.58 -1.25 -2.60
N THR A 63 -14.40 -0.05 -3.15
CA THR A 63 -13.83 1.10 -2.45
C THR A 63 -14.91 2.16 -2.24
N PRO A 64 -14.94 2.84 -1.08
CA PRO A 64 -15.82 3.99 -0.90
C PRO A 64 -15.36 5.11 -1.83
N ASN A 65 -16.24 5.54 -2.73
CA ASN A 65 -15.93 6.49 -3.79
C ASN A 65 -16.27 7.95 -3.44
N ASN A 66 -16.79 8.20 -2.24
CA ASN A 66 -17.12 9.52 -1.74
C ASN A 66 -16.94 9.59 -0.21
N LYS A 67 -16.99 10.81 0.32
CA LYS A 67 -16.72 11.08 1.73
C LYS A 67 -17.77 10.43 2.63
N GLU A 68 -19.02 10.46 2.24
CA GLU A 68 -20.14 9.91 3.00
C GLU A 68 -20.04 8.39 3.12
N ALA A 69 -19.75 7.71 2.02
CA ALA A 69 -19.50 6.27 2.00
C ALA A 69 -18.28 5.90 2.85
N ALA A 70 -17.19 6.66 2.77
CA ALA A 70 -16.01 6.42 3.59
C ALA A 70 -16.31 6.61 5.09
N ALA A 71 -17.01 7.68 5.47
CA ALA A 71 -17.38 7.95 6.86
C ALA A 71 -18.37 6.93 7.45
N ASN A 72 -19.19 6.30 6.60
CA ASN A 72 -20.15 5.26 7.01
C ASN A 72 -19.57 3.84 6.97
N THR A 73 -18.33 3.66 6.50
CA THR A 73 -17.67 2.35 6.49
C THR A 73 -17.05 2.09 7.85
N GLU A 74 -17.19 0.87 8.37
CA GLU A 74 -16.55 0.50 9.64
C GLU A 74 -15.03 0.64 9.57
N ASP A 75 -14.42 1.17 10.63
CA ASP A 75 -12.98 1.43 10.72
C ASP A 75 -12.14 0.17 10.40
N GLU A 76 -12.57 -0.99 10.89
CA GLU A 76 -11.89 -2.24 10.62
C GLU A 76 -11.93 -2.63 9.14
N ALA A 77 -13.09 -2.44 8.49
CA ALA A 77 -13.27 -2.71 7.07
C ALA A 77 -12.43 -1.75 6.22
N LEU A 78 -12.37 -0.46 6.57
CA LEU A 78 -11.49 0.51 5.92
C LEU A 78 -10.02 0.11 6.05
N LEU A 79 -9.57 -0.24 7.25
CA LEU A 79 -8.19 -0.66 7.47
C LEU A 79 -7.87 -1.95 6.70
N ARG A 80 -8.79 -2.93 6.65
CA ARG A 80 -8.60 -4.17 5.88
C ARG A 80 -8.50 -3.89 4.38
N LEU A 81 -9.33 -2.97 3.87
CA LEU A 81 -9.27 -2.52 2.48
C LEU A 81 -7.92 -1.88 2.15
N VAL A 82 -7.42 -0.97 2.99
CA VAL A 82 -6.11 -0.33 2.82
C VAL A 82 -4.98 -1.37 2.79
N ILE A 83 -4.95 -2.31 3.72
CA ILE A 83 -3.96 -3.39 3.74
C ILE A 83 -4.04 -4.24 2.47
N SER A 84 -5.26 -4.60 2.05
CA SER A 84 -5.47 -5.43 0.86
C SER A 84 -4.99 -4.73 -0.42
N LEU A 85 -5.25 -3.42 -0.53
CA LEU A 85 -4.74 -2.60 -1.61
C LEU A 85 -3.21 -2.56 -1.60
N LEU A 86 -2.58 -2.28 -0.45
CA LEU A 86 -1.11 -2.24 -0.35
C LEU A 86 -0.47 -3.58 -0.74
N HIS A 87 -1.01 -4.72 -0.28
CA HIS A 87 -0.53 -6.04 -0.69
C HIS A 87 -0.71 -6.30 -2.19
N SER A 88 -1.83 -5.88 -2.78
CA SER A 88 -2.09 -6.09 -4.21
C SER A 88 -1.08 -5.37 -5.12
N TRP A 89 -0.33 -4.40 -4.59
CA TRP A 89 0.67 -3.63 -5.33
C TRP A 89 2.11 -4.13 -5.12
N ASP A 90 2.35 -5.11 -4.23
CA ASP A 90 3.70 -5.64 -3.96
C ASP A 90 4.35 -6.22 -5.23
N GLU A 91 3.69 -7.19 -5.87
CA GLU A 91 4.18 -7.82 -7.11
C GLU A 91 4.24 -6.83 -8.30
N PRO A 92 3.20 -6.02 -8.61
CA PRO A 92 3.29 -5.03 -9.69
C PRO A 92 4.42 -4.02 -9.53
N LEU A 93 4.70 -3.56 -8.30
CA LEU A 93 5.80 -2.63 -8.04
C LEU A 93 7.16 -3.30 -8.21
N HIS A 94 7.32 -4.52 -7.71
CA HIS A 94 8.54 -5.30 -7.89
C HIS A 94 8.85 -5.54 -9.37
N GLN A 95 7.84 -5.93 -10.15
CA GLN A 95 7.96 -6.11 -11.60
C GLN A 95 8.30 -4.79 -12.30
N ALA A 96 7.62 -3.69 -11.95
CA ALA A 96 7.90 -2.39 -12.54
C ALA A 96 9.35 -1.94 -12.31
N VAL A 97 9.89 -2.10 -11.10
CA VAL A 97 11.29 -1.81 -10.79
C VAL A 97 12.24 -2.70 -11.58
N THR A 98 11.95 -4.01 -11.63
CA THR A 98 12.76 -4.99 -12.37
C THR A 98 12.82 -4.66 -13.86
N GLU A 99 11.69 -4.34 -14.49
CA GLU A 99 11.64 -3.99 -15.90
C GLU A 99 12.34 -2.65 -16.18
N LEU A 100 12.15 -1.64 -15.33
CA LEU A 100 12.82 -0.34 -15.47
C LEU A 100 14.33 -0.44 -15.31
N LEU A 101 14.84 -1.35 -14.48
CA LEU A 101 16.28 -1.61 -14.33
C LEU A 101 16.93 -2.10 -15.62
N HIS A 102 16.24 -2.98 -16.36
CA HIS A 102 16.75 -3.56 -17.60
C HIS A 102 16.38 -2.74 -18.83
N ARG A 103 15.61 -1.66 -18.67
CA ARG A 103 15.15 -0.82 -19.76
C ARG A 103 16.20 0.22 -20.13
N ASN A 104 16.90 -0.03 -21.23
CA ASN A 104 17.77 0.98 -21.85
C ASN A 104 16.98 2.24 -22.21
N GLY A 105 17.49 3.40 -21.79
CA GLY A 105 16.92 4.72 -22.10
C GLY A 105 15.81 5.21 -21.18
N ALA A 106 15.44 4.47 -20.13
CA ALA A 106 14.58 5.01 -19.08
C ALA A 106 15.34 6.05 -18.24
N SER A 107 14.70 7.19 -17.94
CA SER A 107 15.33 8.16 -17.04
C SER A 107 15.61 7.54 -15.66
N PRO A 108 16.79 7.82 -15.08
CA PRO A 108 17.13 7.44 -13.72
C PRO A 108 16.07 7.85 -12.70
N ASP A 109 15.37 8.96 -12.94
CA ASP A 109 14.35 9.47 -12.02
C ASP A 109 13.10 8.58 -11.97
N ILE A 110 12.72 7.95 -13.08
CA ILE A 110 11.56 7.03 -13.10
C ILE A 110 11.88 5.81 -12.24
N LEU A 111 13.07 5.24 -12.42
CA LEU A 111 13.53 4.09 -11.65
C LEU A 111 13.69 4.43 -10.15
N ALA A 112 14.30 5.58 -9.84
CA ALA A 112 14.49 5.99 -8.45
C ALA A 112 13.15 6.15 -7.71
N ARG A 113 12.16 6.78 -8.36
CA ARG A 113 10.80 6.92 -7.80
C ARG A 113 10.11 5.56 -7.64
N ALA A 114 10.22 4.66 -8.63
CA ALA A 114 9.63 3.33 -8.55
C ALA A 114 10.16 2.54 -7.34
N LYS A 115 11.49 2.55 -7.14
CA LYS A 115 12.13 1.92 -5.98
C LYS A 115 11.67 2.52 -4.66
N GLU A 116 11.61 3.85 -4.58
CA GLU A 116 11.16 4.52 -3.35
C GLU A 116 9.70 4.15 -3.02
N ILE A 117 8.81 4.09 -4.03
CA ILE A 117 7.41 3.67 -3.83
C ILE A 117 7.35 2.22 -3.35
N GLU A 118 8.12 1.30 -3.96
CA GLU A 118 8.20 -0.11 -3.55
C GLU A 118 8.62 -0.22 -2.07
N ASP A 119 9.73 0.40 -1.69
CA ASP A 119 10.27 0.36 -0.33
C ASP A 119 9.30 0.96 0.69
N LYS A 120 8.69 2.11 0.38
CA LYS A 120 7.76 2.78 1.28
C LYS A 120 6.43 2.05 1.40
N THR A 121 6.00 1.31 0.38
CA THR A 121 4.82 0.44 0.44
C THR A 121 5.06 -0.71 1.42
N LYS A 122 6.27 -1.31 1.41
CA LYS A 122 6.69 -2.30 2.42
C LYS A 122 6.67 -1.72 3.83
N VAL A 123 7.17 -0.49 4.03
CA VAL A 123 7.09 0.20 5.33
C VAL A 123 5.65 0.40 5.81
N LEU A 124 4.72 0.75 4.92
CA LEU A 124 3.30 0.86 5.26
C LEU A 124 2.70 -0.49 5.67
N LEU A 125 3.09 -1.57 4.98
CA LEU A 125 2.66 -2.94 5.28
C LEU A 125 3.24 -3.43 6.63
N GLU A 126 4.51 -3.17 6.92
CA GLU A 126 5.14 -3.48 8.21
C GLU A 126 4.43 -2.75 9.37
N GLY A 127 4.07 -1.48 9.18
CA GLY A 127 3.26 -0.73 10.15
C GLY A 127 1.86 -1.33 10.39
N SER A 128 1.37 -2.12 9.43
CA SER A 128 0.07 -2.82 9.49
C SER A 128 0.17 -4.29 9.94
N SER A 129 1.40 -4.79 10.13
CA SER A 129 1.74 -6.21 10.37
C SER A 129 1.32 -6.76 11.74
N TRP A 130 0.83 -5.93 12.67
CA TRP A 130 0.23 -6.44 13.92
C TRP A 130 -1.00 -7.35 13.68
N ARG A 131 -1.54 -7.40 12.45
CA ARG A 131 -2.58 -8.35 12.04
C ARG A 131 -2.09 -9.67 11.46
N GLU A 132 -0.79 -9.82 11.15
CA GLU A 132 -0.24 -11.15 10.86
C GLU A 132 -0.19 -12.01 12.11
N GLU A 133 0.04 -11.40 13.27
CA GLU A 133 -0.16 -12.00 14.59
C GLU A 133 -1.64 -12.36 14.82
N GLU A 134 -2.58 -11.50 14.41
CA GLU A 134 -4.03 -11.77 14.52
C GLU A 134 -4.52 -12.90 13.59
N ARG A 135 -3.97 -12.99 12.37
CA ARG A 135 -4.24 -14.09 11.41
C ARG A 135 -3.59 -15.40 11.87
N ALA A 136 -2.39 -15.34 12.44
CA ALA A 136 -1.74 -16.47 13.08
C ALA A 136 -2.52 -16.96 14.32
N LEU A 137 -2.99 -16.04 15.18
CA LEU A 137 -3.84 -16.33 16.34
C LEU A 137 -5.21 -16.89 15.92
N SER A 138 -5.86 -16.35 14.89
CA SER A 138 -7.11 -16.89 14.33
C SER A 138 -6.96 -18.30 13.76
N SER A 139 -5.82 -18.60 13.13
CA SER A 139 -5.48 -19.94 12.62
C SER A 139 -5.20 -20.93 13.75
N VAL A 140 -4.55 -20.48 14.83
CA VAL A 140 -4.27 -21.28 16.05
C VAL A 140 -5.55 -21.54 16.85
N VAL A 141 -6.41 -20.55 17.06
CA VAL A 141 -7.70 -20.71 17.77
C VAL A 141 -8.62 -21.70 17.05
N ARG A 142 -8.68 -21.65 15.71
CA ARG A 142 -9.45 -22.61 14.89
C ARG A 142 -8.91 -24.04 14.96
N LYS A 143 -7.63 -24.23 15.32
CA LYS A 143 -6.99 -25.53 15.52
C LYS A 143 -7.08 -26.08 16.95
N VAL A 144 -7.33 -25.21 17.95
CA VAL A 144 -7.29 -25.58 19.38
C VAL A 144 -8.68 -25.78 19.99
N LEU A 145 -9.75 -25.17 19.46
CA LEU A 145 -11.12 -25.46 19.88
C LEU A 145 -11.60 -26.78 19.24
N PRO A 146 -11.83 -27.86 20.01
CA PRO A 146 -12.51 -29.04 19.47
C PRO A 146 -13.95 -28.65 19.12
N ASP A 147 -14.45 -29.16 18.00
CA ASP A 147 -15.82 -28.94 17.55
C ASP A 147 -16.80 -29.42 18.63
N SER A 148 -17.28 -28.51 19.47
CA SER A 148 -18.30 -28.78 20.46
C SER A 148 -19.66 -28.69 19.78
N ARG A 149 -19.89 -29.60 18.84
CA ARG A 149 -21.22 -30.02 18.40
C ARG A 149 -21.27 -31.55 18.42
N ARG A 150 -21.82 -32.07 19.50
CA ARG A 150 -22.56 -33.33 19.50
C ARG A 150 -24.02 -32.99 19.75
#